data_AF-A0A2G9M442-F1
#
_entry.id   AF-A0A2G9M442-F1
#
_cell.length_a   1.000
_cell.length_b   1.000
_cell.length_c   1.000
_cell.angle_alpha   90.00
_cell.angle_beta   90.00
_cell.angle_gamma   90.00
#
_symmetry.space_group_name_H-M   'P 1'
#
loop_
_entity.id
_entity.type
_entity.pdbx_description
1 polymer ?
#
loop_
_entity_poly.entity_id
_entity_poly.type
_entity_poly.pdbx_seq_one_letter_code
_entity_poly.pdbx_strand_id
1 'polypeptide(L)'
;MPKKSISSLELAAIVNELQLLVRGKVSQIYHQDKKELLLQLHAPGKGKVLLKIIPGKYVCLTEQKDTPLRPTGFCMLLRKHINNAIIRSIQQKDSERILIFELEKEEKFSLVIELFSKGNVVLLDKEGIIIGTLEWQRWKDRIVKPKERYVFPEAAFDWKKMSEKQLQDLFSKSDKKSVVVTLATEIGLGGLYAEEICRLLGIDKSISPREIDQGTIKKINKTIKEFLKHIETPQGYIYEEEVTPFPLQSQEEKKKTELYSQALDTLNPFQKVSPYDQKIRTLEKMVEGQEKAIEELQEKITLNGKRGDTIYESYAKLQKLRDIVDEMKKTAGWQEIETALKKEKKIKTVDLKNKRVLIDL
;
A
#
# COMPACT_ATOMS: atom_id res chain seq x y z
N MET A 1 -8.77 -10.15 -7.82
CA MET A 1 -9.96 -10.33 -6.97
C MET A 1 -10.39 -8.97 -6.48
N PRO A 2 -11.69 -8.68 -6.35
CA PRO A 2 -12.15 -7.39 -5.83
C PRO A 2 -11.60 -7.14 -4.43
N LYS A 3 -11.28 -5.88 -4.14
CA LYS A 3 -10.74 -5.41 -2.87
C LYS A 3 -11.55 -5.94 -1.69
N LYS A 4 -10.87 -6.59 -0.74
CA LYS A 4 -11.50 -7.19 0.46
C LYS A 4 -11.18 -6.46 1.75
N SER A 5 -10.10 -5.68 1.79
CA SER A 5 -9.67 -4.92 2.97
C SER A 5 -8.98 -3.65 2.52
N ILE A 6 -8.99 -2.63 3.38
CA ILE A 6 -8.24 -1.40 3.14
C ILE A 6 -6.82 -1.49 3.74
N SER A 7 -5.91 -0.70 3.16
CA SER A 7 -4.58 -0.42 3.68
C SER A 7 -4.61 0.57 4.85
N SER A 8 -3.45 0.80 5.48
CA SER A 8 -3.32 1.82 6.52
C SER A 8 -3.53 3.24 5.99
N LEU A 9 -3.03 3.52 4.78
CA LEU A 9 -3.19 4.82 4.11
C LEU A 9 -4.67 5.13 3.84
N GLU A 10 -5.42 4.12 3.43
CA GLU A 10 -6.86 4.24 3.18
C GLU A 10 -7.68 4.42 4.45
N LEU A 11 -7.24 3.83 5.57
CA LEU A 11 -7.85 4.11 6.86
C LEU A 11 -7.66 5.58 7.26
N ALA A 12 -6.50 6.18 6.99
CA ALA A 12 -6.29 7.61 7.24
C ALA A 12 -7.24 8.48 6.42
N ALA A 13 -7.47 8.13 5.14
CA ALA A 13 -8.47 8.80 4.31
C ALA A 13 -9.86 8.73 4.94
N ILE A 14 -10.29 7.54 5.38
CA ILE A 14 -11.58 7.39 6.06
C ILE A 14 -11.63 8.21 7.36
N VAL A 15 -10.57 8.21 8.17
CA VAL A 15 -10.52 9.01 9.40
C VAL A 15 -10.74 10.49 9.14
N ASN A 16 -10.22 11.02 8.02
CA ASN A 16 -10.46 12.40 7.61
C ASN A 16 -11.94 12.66 7.28
N GLU A 17 -12.63 11.74 6.59
CA GLU A 17 -14.08 11.83 6.37
C GLU A 17 -14.89 11.76 7.66
N LEU A 18 -14.45 10.92 8.60
CA LEU A 18 -15.15 10.70 9.87
C LEU A 18 -15.05 11.89 10.82
N GLN A 19 -14.19 12.89 10.57
CA GLN A 19 -14.06 14.07 11.46
C GLN A 19 -15.38 14.84 11.61
N LEU A 20 -16.29 14.76 10.64
CA LEU A 20 -17.64 15.34 10.74
C LEU A 20 -18.48 14.76 11.90
N LEU A 21 -18.09 13.61 12.45
CA LEU A 21 -18.78 12.93 13.54
C LEU A 21 -18.29 13.39 14.92
N VAL A 22 -17.16 14.09 15.00
CA VAL A 22 -16.62 14.61 16.27
C VAL A 22 -17.60 15.60 16.88
N ARG A 23 -17.79 15.52 18.21
CA ARG A 23 -18.87 16.18 18.99
C ARG A 23 -20.28 15.65 18.69
N GLY A 24 -20.41 14.69 17.79
CA GLY A 24 -21.65 13.95 17.55
C GLY A 24 -21.96 12.96 18.66
N LYS A 25 -23.07 12.21 18.50
CA LYS A 25 -23.53 11.22 19.47
C LYS A 25 -23.75 9.86 18.84
N VAL A 26 -23.43 8.79 19.57
CA VAL A 26 -23.84 7.43 19.21
C VAL A 26 -25.34 7.29 19.51
N SER A 27 -26.17 7.06 18.49
CA SER A 27 -27.64 7.05 18.61
C SER A 27 -28.20 5.64 18.74
N GLN A 28 -27.73 4.71 17.90
CA GLN A 28 -28.13 3.30 17.90
C GLN A 28 -26.98 2.43 17.43
N ILE A 29 -26.98 1.17 17.85
CA ILE A 29 -25.95 0.18 17.52
C ILE A 29 -26.66 -1.09 17.05
N TYR A 30 -26.23 -1.67 15.94
CA TYR A 30 -26.81 -2.89 15.36
C TYR A 30 -25.71 -3.91 15.06
N HIS A 31 -25.92 -5.17 15.44
CA HIS A 31 -24.99 -6.28 15.18
C HIS A 31 -25.68 -7.64 15.33
N GLN A 32 -25.61 -8.50 14.31
CA GLN A 32 -26.29 -9.81 14.23
C GLN A 32 -25.34 -11.02 14.15
N ASP A 33 -24.35 -11.04 13.25
CA ASP A 33 -23.63 -12.29 12.89
C ASP A 33 -22.09 -12.17 12.77
N LYS A 34 -21.45 -11.39 13.66
CA LYS A 34 -19.98 -11.18 13.74
C LYS A 34 -19.32 -10.52 12.52
N LYS A 35 -20.06 -10.37 11.43
CA LYS A 35 -19.56 -9.86 10.15
C LYS A 35 -19.57 -8.34 10.07
N GLU A 36 -20.59 -7.71 10.64
CA GLU A 36 -20.84 -6.29 10.45
C GLU A 36 -21.46 -5.68 11.71
N LEU A 37 -20.86 -4.57 12.15
CA LEU A 37 -21.37 -3.69 13.19
C LEU A 37 -21.78 -2.37 12.53
N LEU A 38 -23.04 -1.96 12.71
CA LEU A 38 -23.55 -0.70 12.19
C LEU A 38 -23.80 0.26 13.35
N LEU A 39 -23.11 1.40 13.34
CA LEU A 39 -23.36 2.50 14.28
C LEU A 39 -24.22 3.56 13.59
N GLN A 40 -25.39 3.82 14.15
CA GLN A 40 -26.14 5.02 13.83
C GLN A 40 -25.64 6.15 14.72
N LEU A 41 -25.16 7.21 14.10
CA LEU A 41 -24.57 8.36 14.74
C LEU A 41 -25.40 9.62 14.41
N HIS A 42 -25.33 10.62 15.28
CA HIS A 42 -25.84 11.95 15.01
C HIS A 42 -24.66 12.91 14.88
N ALA A 43 -24.38 13.34 13.66
CA ALA A 43 -23.34 14.29 13.32
C ALA A 43 -23.83 15.74 13.54
N PRO A 44 -23.04 16.62 14.19
CA PRO A 44 -23.40 18.03 14.33
C PRO A 44 -23.58 18.68 12.96
N GLY A 45 -24.69 19.40 12.76
CA GLY A 45 -24.99 20.11 11.50
C GLY A 45 -25.38 19.24 10.30
N LYS A 46 -25.13 17.92 10.33
CA LYS A 46 -25.50 16.98 9.25
C LYS A 46 -26.67 16.05 9.63
N GLY A 47 -26.88 15.80 10.92
CA GLY A 47 -27.96 14.95 11.40
C GLY A 47 -27.57 13.46 11.42
N LYS A 48 -28.49 12.58 11.04
CA LYS A 48 -28.30 11.12 11.14
C LYS A 48 -27.29 10.63 10.10
N VAL A 49 -26.29 9.87 10.54
CA VAL A 49 -25.27 9.21 9.72
C VAL A 49 -25.15 7.75 10.13
N LEU A 50 -24.93 6.83 9.18
CA LEU A 50 -24.65 5.42 9.48
C LEU A 50 -23.18 5.12 9.16
N LEU A 51 -22.52 4.44 10.11
CA LEU A 51 -21.15 3.95 9.98
C LEU A 51 -21.16 2.43 9.96
N LYS A 52 -20.80 1.85 8.82
CA LYS A 52 -20.65 0.40 8.64
C LYS A 52 -19.23 0.00 8.99
N ILE A 53 -19.09 -0.92 9.94
CA ILE A 53 -17.81 -1.47 10.39
C ILE A 53 -17.78 -2.95 10.05
N ILE A 54 -16.83 -3.34 9.20
CA ILE A 54 -16.54 -4.74 8.89
C ILE A 54 -15.15 -5.06 9.44
N PRO A 55 -15.07 -5.67 10.63
CA PRO A 55 -13.80 -5.97 11.29
C PRO A 55 -12.85 -6.74 10.38
N GLY A 56 -11.56 -6.40 10.43
CA GLY A 56 -10.52 -7.05 9.63
C GLY A 56 -10.50 -6.62 8.17
N LYS A 57 -11.46 -5.80 7.74
CA LYS A 57 -11.64 -5.40 6.34
C LYS A 57 -11.62 -3.89 6.19
N TYR A 58 -12.73 -3.21 6.50
CA TYR A 58 -12.86 -1.76 6.30
C TYR A 58 -13.99 -1.16 7.15
N VAL A 59 -14.03 0.17 7.14
CA VAL A 59 -15.10 0.98 7.72
C VAL A 59 -15.49 2.05 6.70
N CYS A 60 -16.78 2.34 6.56
CA CYS A 60 -17.26 3.38 5.65
C CYS A 60 -18.60 3.95 6.13
N LEU A 61 -18.89 5.18 5.71
CA LEU A 61 -20.26 5.70 5.76
C LEU A 61 -21.14 4.94 4.77
N THR A 62 -22.39 4.68 5.14
CA THR A 62 -23.35 3.96 4.31
C THR A 62 -24.74 4.59 4.40
N GLU A 63 -25.55 4.36 3.37
CA GLU A 63 -26.99 4.63 3.41
C GLU A 63 -27.80 3.35 3.67
N GLN A 64 -27.16 2.19 3.56
CA GLN A 64 -27.78 0.90 3.76
C GLN A 64 -28.02 0.65 5.25
N LYS A 65 -29.25 0.27 5.58
CA LYS A 65 -29.65 -0.08 6.93
C LYS A 65 -30.31 -1.45 6.93
N ASP A 66 -29.49 -2.49 6.96
CA ASP A 66 -29.97 -3.84 7.19
C ASP A 66 -30.21 -4.02 8.69
N THR A 67 -31.43 -3.75 9.14
CA THR A 67 -31.81 -3.90 10.55
C THR A 67 -31.90 -5.36 10.96
N PRO A 68 -31.16 -5.80 12.00
CA PRO A 68 -31.31 -7.14 12.55
C PRO A 68 -32.68 -7.35 13.18
N LEU A 69 -33.20 -8.58 13.09
CA LEU A 69 -34.36 -9.02 13.85
C LEU A 69 -34.07 -9.15 15.36
N ARG A 70 -32.82 -9.47 15.76
CA ARG A 70 -32.41 -9.61 17.18
C ARG A 70 -30.97 -9.14 17.42
N PRO A 71 -30.71 -8.29 18.44
CA PRO A 71 -29.37 -7.83 18.77
C PRO A 71 -28.55 -8.91 19.49
N THR A 72 -27.27 -9.03 19.16
CA THR A 72 -26.31 -9.91 19.86
C THR A 72 -25.95 -9.42 21.27
N GLY A 73 -25.37 -10.29 22.09
CA GLY A 73 -24.85 -9.93 23.42
C GLY A 73 -23.80 -8.81 23.38
N PHE A 74 -22.88 -8.84 22.41
CA PHE A 74 -21.90 -7.75 22.22
C PHE A 74 -22.58 -6.42 21.84
N CYS A 75 -23.61 -6.45 20.98
CA CYS A 75 -24.43 -5.27 20.66
C CYS A 75 -25.05 -4.66 21.93
N MET A 76 -25.64 -5.51 22.77
CA MET A 76 -26.25 -5.09 24.04
C MET A 76 -25.21 -4.52 25.01
N LEU A 77 -24.01 -5.11 25.06
CA LEU A 77 -22.89 -4.59 25.85
C LEU A 77 -22.49 -3.18 25.39
N LEU A 78 -22.33 -2.96 24.08
CA LEU A 78 -22.04 -1.62 23.56
C LEU A 78 -23.17 -0.64 23.88
N ARG A 79 -24.43 -1.05 23.69
CA ARG A 79 -25.59 -0.19 23.99
C ARG A 79 -25.66 0.22 25.45
N LYS A 80 -25.29 -0.66 26.38
CA LYS A 80 -25.26 -0.36 27.82
C LYS A 80 -24.27 0.76 28.15
N HIS A 81 -23.10 0.79 27.51
CA HIS A 81 -22.00 1.69 27.89
C HIS A 81 -21.94 2.96 27.04
N ILE A 82 -22.05 2.82 25.72
CA ILE A 82 -21.74 3.90 24.77
C ILE A 82 -22.95 4.42 24.00
N ASN A 83 -24.16 3.92 24.25
CA ASN A 83 -25.35 4.53 23.65
C ASN A 83 -25.57 5.94 24.22
N ASN A 84 -25.88 6.89 23.34
CA ASN A 84 -25.90 8.33 23.61
C ASN A 84 -24.57 8.95 24.06
N ALA A 85 -23.45 8.22 23.99
CA ALA A 85 -22.14 8.79 24.26
C ALA A 85 -21.75 9.82 23.18
N ILE A 86 -21.08 10.88 23.62
CA ILE A 86 -20.53 11.93 22.77
C ILE A 86 -19.19 11.47 22.22
N ILE A 87 -18.98 11.64 20.92
CA ILE A 87 -17.69 11.36 20.26
C ILE A 87 -16.74 12.51 20.55
N ARG A 88 -15.67 12.25 21.31
CA ARG A 88 -14.64 13.25 21.65
C ARG A 88 -13.55 13.33 20.60
N SER A 89 -13.10 12.20 20.07
CA SER A 89 -12.14 12.16 18.97
C SER A 89 -12.27 10.87 18.18
N ILE A 90 -11.87 10.93 16.91
CA ILE A 90 -11.73 9.78 16.02
C ILE A 90 -10.34 9.85 15.43
N GLN A 91 -9.54 8.81 15.69
CA GLN A 91 -8.15 8.78 15.27
C GLN A 91 -7.73 7.38 14.83
N GLN A 92 -6.82 7.32 13.88
CA GLN A 92 -6.09 6.10 13.59
C GLN A 92 -4.88 6.00 14.53
N LYS A 93 -4.64 4.81 15.07
CA LYS A 93 -3.44 4.53 15.87
C LYS A 93 -2.21 4.50 14.97
N ASP A 94 -1.36 5.52 15.09
CA ASP A 94 -0.12 5.66 14.31
C ASP A 94 -0.38 5.36 12.82
N SER A 95 0.40 4.47 12.23
CA SER A 95 0.25 3.95 10.87
C SER A 95 -0.34 2.54 10.83
N GLU A 96 -1.07 2.14 11.88
CA GLU A 96 -1.71 0.83 11.95
C GLU A 96 -3.14 0.86 11.40
N ARG A 97 -3.65 -0.30 10.99
CA ARG A 97 -5.06 -0.46 10.59
C ARG A 97 -5.99 -0.59 11.79
N ILE A 98 -5.90 0.38 12.70
CA ILE A 98 -6.66 0.44 13.95
C ILE A 98 -7.31 1.82 14.07
N LEU A 99 -8.64 1.84 14.16
CA LEU A 99 -9.45 3.03 14.37
C LEU A 99 -9.86 3.11 15.85
N ILE A 100 -9.73 4.28 16.45
CA ILE A 100 -10.08 4.54 17.85
C ILE A 100 -11.09 5.66 17.90
N PHE A 101 -12.23 5.40 18.52
CA PHE A 101 -13.17 6.43 18.98
C PHE A 101 -12.96 6.65 20.47
N GLU A 102 -12.70 7.88 20.87
CA GLU A 102 -12.84 8.29 22.27
C GLU A 102 -14.26 8.79 22.48
N LEU A 103 -14.95 8.19 23.44
CA LEU A 103 -16.38 8.37 23.71
C LEU A 103 -16.56 8.82 25.16
N GLU A 104 -17.52 9.70 25.39
CA GLU A 104 -17.82 10.20 26.73
C GLU A 104 -19.32 10.20 27.00
N LYS A 105 -19.69 9.61 28.13
CA LYS A 105 -21.06 9.63 28.68
C LYS A 105 -20.98 10.03 30.16
N GLU A 106 -21.33 9.13 31.07
CA GLU A 106 -21.06 9.27 32.51
C GLU A 106 -19.59 8.99 32.81
N GLU A 107 -18.96 8.13 32.00
CA GLU A 107 -17.54 7.81 32.02
C GLU A 107 -16.93 7.98 30.64
N LYS A 108 -15.60 7.87 30.56
CA LYS A 108 -14.85 7.84 29.30
C LYS A 108 -14.67 6.39 28.85
N PHE A 109 -14.83 6.17 27.55
CA PHE A 109 -14.67 4.87 26.92
C PHE A 109 -13.86 5.01 25.63
N SER A 110 -13.10 3.99 25.28
CA SER A 110 -12.45 3.92 23.97
C SER A 110 -13.01 2.72 23.19
N LEU A 111 -13.53 2.98 21.99
CA LEU A 111 -13.95 1.91 21.05
C LEU A 111 -12.85 1.72 20.01
N VAL A 112 -12.13 0.60 20.14
CA VAL A 112 -11.02 0.22 19.27
C VAL A 112 -11.51 -0.76 18.21
N ILE A 113 -11.26 -0.46 16.95
CA ILE A 113 -11.67 -1.27 15.79
C ILE A 113 -10.40 -1.71 15.05
N GLU A 114 -10.14 -3.01 15.05
CA GLU A 114 -9.00 -3.62 14.35
C GLU A 114 -9.44 -4.08 12.95
N LEU A 115 -8.78 -3.54 11.91
CA LEU A 115 -9.07 -3.78 10.49
C LEU A 115 -7.98 -4.64 9.81
N PHE A 116 -7.32 -5.51 10.57
CA PHE A 116 -6.33 -6.46 10.08
C PHE A 116 -6.65 -7.90 10.53
N SER A 117 -6.09 -8.89 9.83
CA SER A 117 -6.32 -10.31 10.11
C SER A 117 -7.83 -10.63 10.18
N LYS A 118 -8.31 -11.32 11.22
CA LYS A 118 -9.74 -11.59 11.46
C LYS A 118 -10.52 -10.36 11.91
N GLY A 119 -9.84 -9.28 12.31
CA GLY A 119 -10.45 -8.09 12.86
C GLY A 119 -10.97 -8.25 14.27
N ASN A 120 -11.24 -7.12 14.92
CA ASN A 120 -11.91 -7.11 16.21
C ASN A 120 -12.58 -5.75 16.45
N VAL A 121 -13.55 -5.72 17.38
CA VAL A 121 -14.08 -4.49 17.97
C VAL A 121 -13.99 -4.65 19.48
N VAL A 122 -13.33 -3.72 20.15
CA VAL A 122 -13.00 -3.81 21.57
C VAL A 122 -13.46 -2.53 22.25
N LEU A 123 -14.28 -2.67 23.28
CA LEU A 123 -14.69 -1.57 24.14
C LEU A 123 -13.80 -1.56 25.39
N LEU A 124 -13.18 -0.42 25.66
CA LEU A 124 -12.31 -0.19 26.81
C LEU A 124 -12.96 0.81 27.77
N ASP A 125 -12.67 0.66 29.07
CA ASP A 125 -12.91 1.70 30.06
C ASP A 125 -11.81 2.78 30.04
N LYS A 126 -11.94 3.77 30.94
CA LYS A 126 -11.00 4.89 31.06
C LYS A 126 -9.59 4.47 31.49
N GLU A 127 -9.44 3.32 32.13
CA GLU A 127 -8.15 2.73 32.52
C GLU A 127 -7.53 1.87 31.39
N GLY A 128 -8.22 1.67 30.27
CA GLY A 128 -7.78 0.82 29.16
C GLY A 128 -7.98 -0.68 29.42
N ILE A 129 -8.86 -1.05 30.36
CA ILE A 129 -9.29 -2.42 30.60
C ILE A 129 -10.44 -2.77 29.66
N ILE A 130 -10.41 -3.97 29.11
CA ILE A 130 -11.41 -4.45 28.15
C ILE A 130 -12.72 -4.73 28.88
N ILE A 131 -13.74 -3.93 28.60
CA ILE A 131 -15.12 -4.17 29.05
C ILE A 131 -15.72 -5.33 28.25
N GLY A 132 -15.52 -5.30 26.93
CA GLY A 132 -16.07 -6.29 26.02
C GLY A 132 -15.34 -6.30 24.69
N THR A 133 -15.36 -7.44 24.01
CA THR A 133 -14.76 -7.61 22.69
C THR A 133 -15.68 -8.45 21.81
N LEU A 134 -15.68 -8.17 20.51
CA LEU A 134 -16.46 -8.90 19.52
C LEU A 134 -16.03 -10.36 19.46
N GLU A 135 -14.72 -10.62 19.44
CA GLU A 135 -14.15 -11.95 19.49
C GLU A 135 -12.97 -12.02 20.47
N TRP A 136 -12.93 -13.09 21.26
CA TRP A 136 -11.77 -13.38 22.09
C TRP A 136 -10.62 -13.82 21.21
N GLN A 137 -9.47 -13.17 21.35
CA GLN A 137 -8.29 -13.46 20.53
C GLN A 137 -7.05 -13.59 21.41
N ARG A 138 -6.25 -14.60 21.09
CA ARG A 138 -4.94 -14.81 21.69
C ARG A 138 -3.89 -14.75 20.60
N TRP A 139 -2.99 -13.78 20.74
CA TRP A 139 -1.80 -13.63 19.93
C TRP A 139 -0.59 -14.14 20.72
N LYS A 140 0.58 -14.19 20.07
CA LYS A 140 1.83 -14.55 20.74
C LYS A 140 2.15 -13.57 21.89
N ASP A 141 1.97 -12.28 21.62
CA ASP A 141 2.46 -11.21 22.50
C ASP A 141 1.33 -10.48 23.26
N ARG A 142 0.05 -10.83 23.00
CA ARG A 142 -1.10 -10.21 23.69
C ARG A 142 -2.35 -11.10 23.70
N ILE A 143 -3.24 -10.83 24.66
CA ILE A 143 -4.57 -11.46 24.75
C ILE A 143 -5.63 -10.37 24.76
N VAL A 144 -6.65 -10.52 23.93
CA VAL A 144 -7.81 -9.62 23.85
C VAL A 144 -9.04 -10.38 24.35
N LYS A 145 -9.36 -10.20 25.63
CA LYS A 145 -10.57 -10.74 26.28
C LYS A 145 -11.03 -9.80 27.40
N PRO A 146 -12.30 -9.86 27.84
CA PRO A 146 -12.81 -8.99 28.90
C PRO A 146 -11.99 -9.09 30.19
N LYS A 147 -11.91 -7.98 30.93
CA LYS A 147 -11.19 -7.77 32.19
C LYS A 147 -9.66 -7.73 32.10
N GLU A 148 -9.09 -7.91 30.92
CA GLU A 148 -7.65 -7.71 30.69
C GLU A 148 -7.36 -6.28 30.23
N ARG A 149 -6.14 -5.81 30.49
CA ARG A 149 -5.65 -4.55 29.90
C ARG A 149 -5.43 -4.73 28.40
N TYR A 150 -5.98 -3.83 27.59
CA TYR A 150 -5.75 -3.87 26.16
C TYR A 150 -4.33 -3.39 25.82
N VAL A 151 -3.66 -4.13 24.95
CA VAL A 151 -2.31 -3.83 24.45
C VAL A 151 -2.40 -3.68 22.94
N PHE A 152 -2.00 -2.52 22.42
CA PHE A 152 -1.88 -2.31 20.99
C PHE A 152 -0.78 -3.21 20.41
N PRO A 153 -0.88 -3.66 19.14
CA PRO A 153 0.24 -4.28 18.47
C PRO A 153 1.44 -3.31 18.43
N GLU A 154 2.65 -3.85 18.45
CA GLU A 154 3.85 -3.04 18.30
C GLU A 154 3.95 -2.51 16.87
N ALA A 155 4.02 -1.18 16.73
CA ALA A 155 4.17 -0.53 15.43
C ALA A 155 5.65 -0.51 15.04
N ALA A 156 5.99 -1.20 13.95
CA ALA A 156 7.38 -1.23 13.46
C ALA A 156 7.81 0.11 12.84
N PHE A 157 6.88 0.83 12.20
CA PHE A 157 7.15 2.09 11.52
C PHE A 157 5.88 2.96 11.43
N ASP A 158 6.04 4.28 11.58
CA ASP A 158 4.93 5.25 11.48
C ASP A 158 5.18 6.23 10.32
N TRP A 159 4.59 5.95 9.16
CA TRP A 159 4.70 6.80 7.97
C TRP A 159 4.08 8.19 8.16
N LYS A 160 3.25 8.42 9.18
CA LYS A 160 2.70 9.76 9.48
C LYS A 160 3.72 10.70 10.10
N LYS A 161 4.69 10.15 10.84
CA LYS A 161 5.68 10.90 11.61
C LYS A 161 7.10 10.67 11.10
N MET A 162 7.26 10.01 9.96
CA MET A 162 8.57 9.64 9.47
C MET A 162 9.39 10.85 8.99
N SER A 163 10.67 10.80 9.30
CA SER A 163 11.71 11.63 8.69
C SER A 163 12.40 10.87 7.56
N GLU A 164 13.04 11.62 6.67
CA GLU A 164 13.87 11.06 5.61
C GLU A 164 14.98 10.15 6.17
N LYS A 165 15.56 10.54 7.30
CA LYS A 165 16.58 9.75 8.00
C LYS A 165 16.03 8.40 8.49
N GLN A 166 14.82 8.38 9.06
CA GLN A 166 14.17 7.13 9.46
C GLN A 166 13.89 6.22 8.27
N LEU A 167 13.50 6.80 7.13
CA LEU A 167 13.29 6.05 5.90
C LEU A 167 14.60 5.44 5.38
N GLN A 168 15.69 6.22 5.41
CA GLN A 168 17.02 5.74 5.03
C GLN A 168 17.54 4.63 5.95
N ASP A 169 17.36 4.79 7.26
CA ASP A 169 17.70 3.77 8.25
C ASP A 169 16.88 2.49 8.04
N LEU A 170 15.60 2.60 7.67
CA LEU A 170 14.74 1.46 7.34
C LEU A 170 15.25 0.73 6.10
N PHE A 171 15.48 1.43 4.99
CA PHE A 171 15.95 0.80 3.74
C PHE A 171 17.31 0.13 3.89
N SER A 172 18.24 0.74 4.63
CA SER A 172 19.57 0.17 4.88
C SER A 172 19.56 -1.09 5.76
N LYS A 173 18.61 -1.18 6.70
CA LYS A 173 18.48 -2.32 7.63
C LYS A 173 17.55 -3.43 7.11
N SER A 174 16.65 -3.10 6.19
CA SER A 174 15.66 -4.04 5.67
C SER A 174 16.33 -5.31 5.13
N ASP A 175 15.72 -6.46 5.45
CA ASP A 175 16.12 -7.78 4.99
C ASP A 175 15.25 -8.27 3.82
N LYS A 176 14.29 -7.43 3.38
CA LYS A 176 13.38 -7.78 2.30
C LYS A 176 14.10 -7.86 0.97
N LYS A 177 13.60 -8.76 0.12
CA LYS A 177 14.18 -9.01 -1.21
C LYS A 177 14.00 -7.85 -2.18
N SER A 178 13.02 -6.98 -1.94
CA SER A 178 12.73 -5.89 -2.88
C SER A 178 12.13 -4.64 -2.23
N VAL A 179 12.34 -3.50 -2.89
CA VAL A 179 11.82 -2.18 -2.50
C VAL A 179 10.30 -2.18 -2.34
N VAL A 180 9.57 -2.82 -3.26
CA VAL A 180 8.10 -2.82 -3.22
C VAL A 180 7.57 -3.59 -2.03
N VAL A 181 8.22 -4.69 -1.64
CA VAL A 181 7.83 -5.46 -0.45
C VAL A 181 8.13 -4.66 0.81
N THR A 182 9.26 -3.94 0.83
CA THR A 182 9.64 -3.04 1.92
C THR A 182 8.58 -1.94 2.13
N LEU A 183 8.21 -1.25 1.05
CA LEU A 183 7.14 -0.22 1.06
C LEU A 183 5.79 -0.80 1.48
N ALA A 184 5.44 -1.99 0.99
CA ALA A 184 4.15 -2.60 1.26
C ALA A 184 4.01 -3.08 2.71
N THR A 185 5.07 -3.67 3.29
CA THR A 185 4.99 -4.44 4.53
C THR A 185 5.66 -3.78 5.72
N GLU A 186 6.87 -3.22 5.57
CA GLU A 186 7.60 -2.60 6.68
C GLU A 186 7.16 -1.16 6.89
N ILE A 187 6.96 -0.42 5.79
CA ILE A 187 6.39 0.92 5.85
C ILE A 187 4.87 0.84 6.03
N GLY A 188 4.21 -0.20 5.52
CA GLY A 188 2.78 -0.44 5.77
C GLY A 188 1.82 0.28 4.81
N LEU A 189 2.28 0.65 3.61
CA LEU A 189 1.44 1.28 2.59
C LEU A 189 0.52 0.28 1.87
N GLY A 190 0.80 -1.02 1.96
CA GLY A 190 0.13 -2.04 1.17
C GLY A 190 0.65 -2.13 -0.27
N GLY A 191 0.39 -3.26 -0.93
CA GLY A 191 0.98 -3.58 -2.24
C GLY A 191 0.60 -2.59 -3.34
N LEU A 192 -0.66 -2.17 -3.40
CA LEU A 192 -1.17 -1.24 -4.41
C LEU A 192 -0.40 0.09 -4.42
N TYR A 193 -0.29 0.75 -3.26
CA TYR A 193 0.39 2.04 -3.14
C TYR A 193 1.91 1.91 -3.24
N ALA A 194 2.48 0.77 -2.80
CA ALA A 194 3.90 0.49 -2.99
C ALA A 194 4.26 0.35 -4.48
N GLU A 195 3.44 -0.35 -5.27
CA GLU A 195 3.61 -0.46 -6.72
C GLU A 195 3.40 0.88 -7.42
N GLU A 196 2.43 1.67 -6.98
CA GLU A 196 2.19 3.02 -7.50
C GLU A 196 3.43 3.90 -7.31
N ILE A 197 4.02 3.93 -6.11
CA ILE A 197 5.25 4.71 -5.85
C ILE A 197 6.40 4.27 -6.77
N CYS A 198 6.62 2.95 -6.91
CA CYS A 198 7.68 2.45 -7.78
C CYS A 198 7.47 2.89 -9.24
N ARG A 199 6.21 2.83 -9.71
CA ARG A 199 5.85 3.24 -11.07
C ARG A 199 6.04 4.74 -11.29
N LEU A 200 5.51 5.58 -10.40
CA LEU A 200 5.63 7.04 -10.49
C LEU A 200 7.08 7.52 -10.55
N LEU A 201 7.97 6.80 -9.85
CA LEU A 201 9.38 7.15 -9.77
C LEU A 201 10.27 6.41 -10.78
N GLY A 202 9.71 5.51 -11.59
CA GLY A 202 10.47 4.68 -12.53
C GLY A 202 11.45 3.73 -11.84
N ILE A 203 11.15 3.31 -10.60
CA ILE A 203 11.98 2.39 -9.82
C ILE A 203 11.60 0.95 -10.20
N ASP A 204 12.59 0.14 -10.55
CA ASP A 204 12.37 -1.30 -10.67
C ASP A 204 11.95 -1.87 -9.31
N LYS A 205 10.72 -2.40 -9.25
CA LYS A 205 10.10 -2.90 -8.02
C LYS A 205 10.85 -4.07 -7.38
N SER A 206 11.74 -4.72 -8.13
CA SER A 206 12.50 -5.90 -7.68
C SER A 206 13.85 -5.57 -7.05
N ILE A 207 14.34 -4.33 -7.15
CA ILE A 207 15.65 -3.94 -6.61
C ILE A 207 15.71 -4.12 -5.10
N SER A 208 16.89 -4.49 -4.62
CA SER A 208 17.15 -4.60 -3.19
C SER A 208 16.93 -3.25 -2.49
N PRO A 209 16.27 -3.21 -1.31
CA PRO A 209 16.09 -1.97 -0.56
C PRO A 209 17.41 -1.30 -0.19
N ARG A 210 18.49 -2.07 -0.05
CA ARG A 210 19.83 -1.57 0.30
C ARG A 210 20.59 -0.95 -0.87
N GLU A 211 20.13 -1.16 -2.10
CA GLU A 211 20.75 -0.64 -3.33
C GLU A 211 20.15 0.71 -3.75
N ILE A 212 19.11 1.18 -3.05
CA ILE A 212 18.47 2.46 -3.34
C ILE A 212 19.34 3.61 -2.87
N ASP A 213 19.63 4.54 -3.78
CA ASP A 213 20.39 5.74 -3.46
C ASP A 213 19.58 6.76 -2.63
N GLN A 214 20.29 7.67 -1.95
CA GLN A 214 19.67 8.69 -1.10
C GLN A 214 18.73 9.64 -1.87
N GLY A 215 19.04 9.94 -3.13
CA GLY A 215 18.20 10.78 -3.99
C GLY A 215 16.85 10.12 -4.30
N THR A 216 16.86 8.81 -4.51
CA THR A 216 15.64 8.01 -4.69
C THR A 216 14.83 7.92 -3.39
N ILE A 217 15.46 7.71 -2.24
CA ILE A 217 14.79 7.71 -0.92
C ILE A 217 14.10 9.07 -0.65
N LYS A 218 14.74 10.18 -0.99
CA LYS A 218 14.15 11.54 -0.93
C LYS A 218 12.88 11.64 -1.76
N LYS A 219 12.91 11.14 -3.00
CA LYS A 219 11.74 11.13 -3.88
C LYS A 219 10.61 10.28 -3.31
N ILE A 220 10.91 9.07 -2.81
CA ILE A 220 9.92 8.20 -2.14
C ILE A 220 9.26 8.94 -0.98
N ASN A 221 10.03 9.55 -0.09
CA ASN A 221 9.49 10.33 1.04
C ASN A 221 8.57 11.46 0.57
N LYS A 222 8.96 12.18 -0.50
CA LYS A 222 8.14 13.24 -1.08
C LYS A 222 6.82 12.70 -1.63
N THR A 223 6.85 11.60 -2.39
CA THR A 223 5.66 10.97 -2.96
C THR A 223 4.71 10.48 -1.87
N ILE A 224 5.23 9.88 -0.78
CA ILE A 224 4.37 9.48 0.34
C ILE A 224 3.69 10.71 0.96
N LYS A 225 4.42 11.82 1.16
CA LYS A 225 3.82 13.09 1.64
C LYS A 225 2.77 13.65 0.69
N GLU A 226 2.95 13.48 -0.63
CA GLU A 226 1.94 13.86 -1.62
C GLU A 226 0.67 13.00 -1.48
N PHE A 227 0.81 11.69 -1.28
CA PHE A 227 -0.33 10.81 -0.99
C PHE A 227 -1.05 11.24 0.30
N LEU A 228 -0.31 11.65 1.33
CA LEU A 228 -0.91 12.15 2.57
C LEU A 228 -1.75 13.41 2.35
N LYS A 229 -1.29 14.32 1.49
CA LYS A 229 -2.06 15.50 1.11
C LYS A 229 -3.32 15.13 0.32
N HIS A 230 -3.23 14.18 -0.61
CA HIS A 230 -4.39 13.74 -1.39
C HIS A 230 -5.50 13.14 -0.52
N ILE A 231 -5.16 12.49 0.58
CA ILE A 231 -6.15 11.91 1.49
C ILE A 231 -6.71 12.90 2.53
N GLU A 232 -6.23 14.15 2.60
CA GLU A 232 -6.84 15.19 3.47
C GLU A 232 -8.28 15.50 3.05
N THR A 233 -8.55 15.46 1.74
CA THR A 233 -9.88 15.61 1.15
C THR A 233 -10.16 14.45 0.19
N PRO A 234 -10.41 13.24 0.72
CA PRO A 234 -10.46 12.04 -0.10
C PRO A 234 -11.75 12.01 -0.93
N GLN A 235 -11.65 11.44 -2.13
CA GLN A 235 -12.79 11.14 -3.01
C GLN A 235 -12.72 9.68 -3.42
N GLY A 236 -13.84 9.05 -3.79
CA GLY A 236 -13.80 7.64 -4.14
C GLY A 236 -13.58 7.41 -5.63
N TYR A 237 -12.51 6.68 -5.98
CA TYR A 237 -12.19 6.25 -7.33
C TYR A 237 -12.36 4.74 -7.44
N ILE A 238 -13.19 4.30 -8.39
CA ILE A 238 -13.56 2.89 -8.56
C ILE A 238 -12.91 2.37 -9.85
N TYR A 239 -12.13 1.30 -9.69
CA TYR A 239 -11.49 0.54 -10.75
C TYR A 239 -12.17 -0.83 -10.89
N GLU A 240 -11.60 -1.70 -11.73
CA GLU A 240 -12.17 -3.03 -11.94
C GLU A 240 -12.13 -3.93 -10.70
N GLU A 241 -10.99 -3.95 -10.01
CA GLU A 241 -10.81 -4.78 -8.81
C GLU A 241 -10.50 -3.96 -7.55
N GLU A 242 -10.36 -2.64 -7.67
CA GLU A 242 -9.87 -1.76 -6.60
C GLU A 242 -10.74 -0.52 -6.41
N VAL A 243 -10.64 0.04 -5.21
CA VAL A 243 -11.22 1.33 -4.85
C VAL A 243 -10.17 2.09 -4.05
N THR A 244 -9.95 3.37 -4.38
CA THR A 244 -8.93 4.23 -3.74
C THR A 244 -9.48 5.61 -3.39
N PRO A 245 -8.86 6.32 -2.42
CA PRO A 245 -9.28 7.64 -1.96
C PRO A 245 -8.75 8.81 -2.82
N PHE A 246 -7.93 8.51 -3.83
CA PHE A 246 -7.36 9.44 -4.80
C PHE A 246 -7.03 8.68 -6.09
N PRO A 247 -6.90 9.34 -7.26
CA PRO A 247 -6.69 8.65 -8.52
C PRO A 247 -5.28 8.06 -8.57
N LEU A 248 -5.19 6.82 -9.03
CA LEU A 248 -3.93 6.18 -9.41
C LEU A 248 -3.57 6.56 -10.83
N GLN A 249 -2.30 6.85 -11.11
CA GLN A 249 -1.81 6.99 -12.49
C GLN A 249 -1.64 5.63 -13.17
N SER A 250 -1.59 4.56 -12.37
CA SER A 250 -1.42 3.20 -12.89
C SER A 250 -2.64 2.60 -13.59
N GLN A 251 -3.83 3.17 -13.38
CA GLN A 251 -5.09 2.60 -13.79
C GLN A 251 -6.06 3.71 -14.21
N GLU A 252 -6.89 3.43 -15.21
CA GLU A 252 -7.98 4.32 -15.60
C GLU A 252 -9.20 4.06 -14.72
N GLU A 253 -9.74 5.10 -14.08
CA GLU A 253 -10.93 4.95 -13.24
C GLU A 253 -12.19 4.71 -14.07
N LYS A 254 -13.05 3.79 -13.62
CA LYS A 254 -14.36 3.54 -14.24
C LYS A 254 -15.42 4.52 -13.73
N LYS A 255 -15.30 4.92 -12.46
CA LYS A 255 -16.27 5.81 -11.80
C LYS A 255 -15.61 6.60 -10.67
N LYS A 256 -16.07 7.83 -10.51
CA LYS A 256 -15.73 8.72 -9.39
C LYS A 256 -16.95 8.96 -8.50
N THR A 257 -16.72 9.12 -7.21
CA THR A 257 -17.72 9.45 -6.18
C THR A 257 -17.20 10.60 -5.32
N GLU A 258 -18.11 11.33 -4.66
CA GLU A 258 -17.74 12.51 -3.87
C GLU A 258 -16.95 12.12 -2.62
N LEU A 259 -17.32 11.01 -1.98
CA LEU A 259 -16.68 10.48 -0.78
C LEU A 259 -16.05 9.12 -1.07
N TYR A 260 -14.88 8.86 -0.51
CA TYR A 260 -14.27 7.54 -0.51
C TYR A 260 -15.16 6.49 0.17
N SER A 261 -15.88 6.86 1.25
CA SER A 261 -16.87 5.98 1.86
C SER A 261 -17.94 5.50 0.88
N GLN A 262 -18.43 6.35 -0.03
CA GLN A 262 -19.45 5.96 -1.01
C GLN A 262 -18.91 4.89 -1.97
N ALA A 263 -17.66 5.04 -2.42
CA ALA A 263 -17.03 4.02 -3.26
C ALA A 263 -16.78 2.71 -2.49
N LEU A 264 -16.32 2.77 -1.24
CA LEU A 264 -16.16 1.57 -0.40
C LEU A 264 -17.49 0.85 -0.14
N ASP A 265 -18.60 1.59 -0.03
CA ASP A 265 -19.92 1.02 0.22
C ASP A 265 -20.41 0.14 -0.93
N THR A 266 -19.86 0.32 -2.14
CA THR A 266 -20.13 -0.54 -3.30
C THR A 266 -19.49 -1.92 -3.22
N LEU A 267 -18.49 -2.09 -2.35
CA LEU A 267 -17.79 -3.36 -2.19
C LEU A 267 -18.67 -4.37 -1.44
N ASN A 268 -18.67 -5.61 -1.93
CA ASN A 268 -19.25 -6.75 -1.21
C ASN A 268 -18.14 -7.73 -0.76
N PRO A 269 -17.54 -7.51 0.42
CA PRO A 269 -16.42 -8.32 0.88
C PRO A 269 -16.83 -9.73 1.34
N PHE A 270 -18.13 -10.04 1.37
CA PHE A 270 -18.67 -11.35 1.71
C PHE A 270 -19.11 -12.15 0.48
N GLN A 271 -19.05 -11.56 -0.72
CA GLN A 271 -19.34 -12.27 -1.95
C GLN A 271 -18.40 -13.46 -2.09
N LYS A 272 -18.97 -14.68 -2.09
CA LYS A 272 -18.23 -15.89 -2.38
C LYS A 272 -17.95 -15.92 -3.88
N VAL A 273 -16.70 -15.66 -4.24
CA VAL A 273 -16.23 -15.87 -5.62
C VAL A 273 -16.09 -17.37 -5.84
N SER A 274 -16.67 -17.89 -6.92
CA SER A 274 -16.56 -19.31 -7.28
C SER A 274 -15.09 -19.72 -7.36
N PRO A 275 -14.69 -20.91 -6.85
CA PRO A 275 -13.34 -21.42 -7.06
C PRO A 275 -12.95 -21.50 -8.55
N TYR A 276 -13.93 -21.75 -9.42
CA TYR A 276 -13.73 -21.74 -10.87
C TYR A 276 -13.43 -20.34 -11.40
N ASP A 277 -14.20 -19.32 -10.98
CA ASP A 277 -13.94 -17.93 -11.38
C ASP A 277 -12.57 -17.45 -10.88
N GLN A 278 -12.16 -17.84 -9.67
CA GLN A 278 -10.81 -17.55 -9.17
C GLN A 278 -9.74 -18.20 -10.03
N LYS A 279 -9.97 -19.45 -10.45
CA LYS A 279 -9.06 -20.18 -11.34
C LYS A 279 -8.97 -19.54 -12.73
N ILE A 280 -10.12 -19.17 -13.31
CA ILE A 280 -10.20 -18.45 -14.59
C ILE A 280 -9.40 -17.15 -14.50
N ARG A 281 -9.66 -16.30 -13.51
CA ARG A 281 -8.91 -15.04 -13.33
C ARG A 281 -7.41 -15.23 -13.14
N THR A 282 -7.01 -16.30 -12.44
CA THR A 282 -5.59 -16.60 -12.24
C THR A 282 -4.93 -17.01 -13.55
N LEU A 283 -5.63 -17.80 -14.37
CA LEU A 283 -5.18 -18.18 -15.71
C LEU A 283 -5.13 -16.95 -16.64
N GLU A 284 -6.14 -16.10 -16.63
CA GLU A 284 -6.16 -14.86 -17.42
C GLU A 284 -4.98 -13.95 -17.09
N LYS A 285 -4.69 -13.70 -15.80
CA LYS A 285 -3.50 -12.92 -15.41
C LYS A 285 -2.18 -13.59 -15.81
N MET A 286 -2.14 -14.92 -15.81
CA MET A 286 -0.96 -15.66 -16.25
C MET A 286 -0.77 -15.52 -17.77
N VAL A 287 -1.85 -15.58 -18.55
CA VAL A 287 -1.84 -15.37 -20.00
C VAL A 287 -1.39 -13.95 -20.32
N GLU A 288 -1.99 -12.93 -19.71
CA GLU A 288 -1.63 -11.52 -19.91
C GLU A 288 -0.14 -11.27 -19.56
N GLY A 289 0.35 -11.86 -18.47
CA GLY A 289 1.76 -11.78 -18.09
C GLY A 289 2.70 -12.47 -19.09
N GLN A 290 2.28 -13.59 -19.69
CA GLN A 290 3.04 -14.28 -20.73
C GLN A 290 3.03 -13.51 -22.05
N GLU A 291 1.91 -12.92 -22.44
CA GLU A 291 1.79 -12.09 -23.64
C GLU A 291 2.73 -10.89 -23.56
N LYS A 292 2.76 -10.19 -22.42
CA LYS A 292 3.68 -9.08 -22.20
C LYS A 292 5.14 -9.51 -22.22
N ALA A 293 5.46 -10.68 -21.65
CA ALA A 293 6.82 -11.22 -21.72
C ALA A 293 7.23 -11.58 -23.15
N ILE A 294 6.31 -12.07 -23.98
CA ILE A 294 6.53 -12.33 -25.40
C ILE A 294 6.82 -11.02 -26.15
N GLU A 295 6.05 -9.96 -25.90
CA GLU A 295 6.25 -8.63 -26.49
C GLU A 295 7.65 -8.08 -26.16
N GLU A 296 8.05 -8.10 -24.88
CA GLU A 296 9.39 -7.68 -24.45
C GLU A 296 10.51 -8.52 -25.11
N LEU A 297 10.29 -9.83 -25.31
CA LEU A 297 11.24 -10.70 -26.00
C LEU A 297 11.32 -10.38 -27.49
N GLN A 298 10.20 -10.07 -28.15
CA GLN A 298 10.16 -9.66 -29.55
C GLN A 298 10.87 -8.33 -29.78
N GLU A 299 10.70 -7.36 -28.87
CA GLU A 299 11.45 -6.11 -28.89
C GLU A 299 12.96 -6.37 -28.75
N LYS A 300 13.36 -7.25 -27.82
CA LYS A 300 14.77 -7.65 -27.65
C LYS A 300 15.32 -8.38 -28.88
N ILE A 301 14.56 -9.26 -29.52
CA ILE A 301 14.95 -9.93 -30.77
C ILE A 301 15.20 -8.88 -31.84
N THR A 302 14.28 -7.93 -32.02
CA THR A 302 14.41 -6.87 -33.02
C THR A 302 15.63 -5.98 -32.74
N LEU A 303 15.81 -5.57 -31.49
CA LEU A 303 16.93 -4.74 -31.08
C LEU A 303 18.28 -5.46 -31.24
N ASN A 304 18.36 -6.72 -30.83
CA ASN A 304 19.59 -7.51 -30.96
C ASN A 304 19.87 -7.91 -32.40
N GLY A 305 18.83 -8.11 -33.22
CA GLY A 305 18.96 -8.29 -34.67
C GLY A 305 19.61 -7.07 -35.31
N LYS A 306 19.06 -5.87 -35.06
CA LYS A 306 19.67 -4.60 -35.51
C LYS A 306 21.12 -4.45 -35.05
N ARG A 307 21.42 -4.77 -33.78
CA ARG A 307 22.80 -4.77 -33.27
C ARG A 307 23.69 -5.74 -34.03
N GLY A 308 23.20 -6.94 -34.31
CA GLY A 308 23.90 -7.95 -35.10
C GLY A 308 24.20 -7.46 -36.51
N ASP A 309 23.20 -6.88 -37.18
CA ASP A 309 23.34 -6.31 -38.53
C ASP A 309 24.37 -5.17 -38.54
N THR A 310 24.31 -4.25 -37.58
CA THR A 310 25.31 -3.16 -37.44
C THR A 310 26.74 -3.70 -37.23
N ILE A 311 26.88 -4.76 -36.42
CA ILE A 311 28.18 -5.42 -36.22
C ILE A 311 28.64 -6.06 -37.53
N TYR A 312 27.75 -6.72 -38.26
CA TYR A 312 28.06 -7.40 -39.51
C TYR A 312 28.47 -6.42 -40.62
N GLU A 313 27.73 -5.32 -40.79
CA GLU A 313 28.07 -4.21 -41.71
C GLU A 313 29.43 -3.60 -41.39
N SER A 314 29.81 -3.58 -40.12
CA SER A 314 31.10 -3.06 -39.64
C SER A 314 32.14 -4.15 -39.37
N TYR A 315 31.90 -5.40 -39.75
CA TYR A 315 32.70 -6.55 -39.33
C TYR A 315 34.18 -6.40 -39.68
N ALA A 316 34.49 -6.04 -40.93
CA ALA A 316 35.87 -5.86 -41.37
C ALA A 316 36.61 -4.74 -40.61
N LYS A 317 35.90 -3.68 -40.21
CA LYS A 317 36.48 -2.56 -39.44
C LYS A 317 36.72 -2.99 -37.99
N LEU A 318 35.74 -3.67 -37.39
CA LEU A 318 35.83 -4.20 -36.03
C LEU A 318 36.94 -5.26 -35.92
N GLN A 319 37.08 -6.13 -36.92
CA GLN A 319 38.14 -7.14 -36.97
C GLN A 319 39.52 -6.49 -37.05
N LYS A 320 39.71 -5.51 -37.96
CA LYS A 320 40.96 -4.74 -38.03
C LYS A 320 41.31 -4.06 -36.72
N LEU A 321 40.33 -3.44 -36.07
CA LEU A 321 40.54 -2.80 -34.77
C LEU A 321 40.96 -3.82 -33.71
N ARG A 322 40.31 -4.97 -33.67
CA ARG A 322 40.65 -6.06 -32.75
C ARG A 322 42.07 -6.58 -33.00
N ASP A 323 42.44 -6.79 -34.26
CA ASP A 323 43.78 -7.26 -34.64
C ASP A 323 44.86 -6.25 -34.21
N ILE A 324 44.63 -4.95 -34.43
CA ILE A 324 45.52 -3.87 -33.95
C ILE A 324 45.66 -3.92 -32.43
N VAL A 325 44.55 -4.05 -31.70
CA VAL A 325 44.58 -4.11 -30.22
C VAL A 325 45.32 -5.36 -29.74
N ASP A 326 45.10 -6.52 -30.36
CA ASP A 326 45.78 -7.78 -30.01
C ASP A 326 47.28 -7.72 -30.30
N GLU A 327 47.69 -7.02 -31.35
CA GLU A 327 49.10 -6.82 -31.70
C GLU A 327 49.79 -5.83 -30.76
N MET A 328 49.16 -4.68 -30.47
CA MET A 328 49.68 -3.71 -29.49
C MET A 328 49.79 -4.31 -28.09
N LYS A 329 48.91 -5.25 -27.73
CA LYS A 329 48.96 -5.95 -26.43
C LYS A 329 50.20 -6.85 -26.28
N LYS A 330 50.85 -7.25 -27.37
CA LYS A 330 52.10 -8.03 -27.34
C LYS A 330 53.33 -7.16 -27.13
N THR A 331 53.26 -5.88 -27.48
CA THR A 331 54.40 -4.95 -27.53
C THR A 331 54.30 -3.77 -26.56
N ALA A 332 53.11 -3.41 -26.10
CA ALA A 332 52.82 -2.19 -25.35
C ALA A 332 51.88 -2.43 -24.14
N GLY A 333 51.95 -1.53 -23.15
CA GLY A 333 51.08 -1.55 -21.97
C GLY A 333 49.68 -1.00 -22.26
N TRP A 334 48.66 -1.42 -21.49
CA TRP A 334 47.26 -0.99 -21.69
C TRP A 334 47.07 0.55 -21.71
N GLN A 335 47.93 1.32 -21.02
CA GLN A 335 47.92 2.78 -21.04
C GLN A 335 48.32 3.38 -22.40
N GLU A 336 49.24 2.74 -23.12
CA GLU A 336 49.66 3.18 -24.46
C GLU A 336 48.59 2.84 -25.50
N ILE A 337 47.94 1.67 -25.34
CA ILE A 337 46.79 1.25 -26.15
C ILE A 337 45.64 2.25 -26.00
N GLU A 338 45.33 2.69 -24.76
CA GLU A 338 44.31 3.71 -24.53
C GLU A 338 44.64 5.03 -25.24
N THR A 339 45.89 5.48 -25.14
CA THR A 339 46.32 6.75 -25.74
C THR A 339 46.25 6.71 -27.27
N ALA A 340 46.55 5.54 -27.88
CA ALA A 340 46.40 5.32 -29.31
C ALA A 340 44.93 5.26 -29.74
N LEU A 341 44.09 4.53 -29.00
CA LEU A 341 42.66 4.39 -29.32
C LEU A 341 41.88 5.70 -29.13
N LYS A 342 42.24 6.55 -28.14
CA LYS A 342 41.61 7.87 -27.96
C LYS A 342 41.86 8.84 -29.11
N LYS A 343 42.87 8.61 -29.96
CA LYS A 343 43.14 9.44 -31.14
C LYS A 343 42.21 9.12 -32.31
N GLU A 344 41.52 7.98 -32.27
CA GLU A 344 40.61 7.58 -33.33
C GLU A 344 39.22 8.20 -33.18
N LYS A 345 38.74 8.86 -34.25
CA LYS A 345 37.49 9.63 -34.24
C LYS A 345 36.23 8.82 -33.94
N LYS A 346 36.27 7.50 -34.16
CA LYS A 346 35.13 6.59 -33.95
C LYS A 346 35.10 5.95 -32.57
N ILE A 347 36.11 6.19 -31.74
CA ILE A 347 36.18 5.64 -30.38
C ILE A 347 35.70 6.72 -29.41
N LYS A 348 34.56 6.47 -28.76
CA LYS A 348 33.94 7.40 -27.82
C LYS A 348 34.59 7.34 -26.44
N THR A 349 34.78 6.13 -25.92
CA THR A 349 35.38 5.93 -24.60
C THR A 349 36.19 4.64 -24.54
N VAL A 350 37.24 4.65 -23.73
CA VAL A 350 38.05 3.48 -23.39
C VAL A 350 38.02 3.33 -21.87
N ASP A 351 37.55 2.19 -21.38
CA ASP A 351 37.52 1.84 -19.96
C ASP A 351 38.58 0.78 -19.67
N LEU A 352 39.71 1.24 -19.12
CA LEU A 352 40.83 0.39 -18.75
C LEU A 352 40.52 -0.57 -17.60
N LYS A 353 39.62 -0.20 -16.68
CA LYS A 353 39.33 -0.98 -15.48
C LYS A 353 38.55 -2.24 -15.85
N ASN A 354 37.66 -2.13 -16.84
CA ASN A 354 36.86 -3.25 -17.34
C ASN A 354 37.33 -3.79 -18.70
N LYS A 355 38.41 -3.25 -19.27
CA LYS A 355 38.95 -3.61 -20.60
C LYS A 355 37.87 -3.52 -21.70
N ARG A 356 37.11 -2.41 -21.70
CA ARG A 356 36.02 -2.16 -22.67
C ARG A 356 36.35 -0.95 -23.53
N VAL A 357 35.99 -1.01 -24.81
CA VAL A 357 36.10 0.11 -25.75
C VAL A 357 34.70 0.37 -26.31
N LEU A 358 34.23 1.62 -26.21
CA LEU A 358 32.96 2.07 -26.76
C LEU A 358 33.21 2.71 -28.13
N ILE A 359 32.62 2.12 -29.16
CA ILE A 359 32.81 2.51 -30.55
C ILE A 359 31.48 3.05 -31.07
N ASP A 360 31.53 4.16 -31.81
CA ASP A 360 30.39 4.67 -32.56
C ASP A 360 30.34 3.95 -33.91
N LEU A 361 29.34 3.08 -34.07
CA LEU A 361 29.14 2.26 -35.26
C LEU A 361 28.07 2.85 -36.17
#